data_AF-A0A1L9QWE6-F1
#
_entry.id   AF-A0A1L9QWE6-F1
#
_cell.length_a   1.000
_cell.length_b   1.000
_cell.length_c   1.000
_cell.angle_alpha   90.00
_cell.angle_beta   90.00
_cell.angle_gamma   90.00
#
_symmetry.space_group_name_H-M   'P 1'
#
loop_
_entity.id
_entity.type
_entity.pdbx_description
1 polymer ?
#
loop_
_entity_poly.entity_id
_entity_poly.type
_entity_poly.pdbx_seq_one_letter_code
_entity_poly.pdbx_strand_id
1 'polypeptide(L)'
;MKRPISRRSIPPKISTIPRQQSEASDYLNLYQLAVEKQRLSQELQTIEQRSQQIEKRLAVINHQMDRLKKNTPSPGATSVSNPSLPGLNPTKQSSGRSTGYETFMLDY
;
A
#
# COMPACT_ATOMS: atom_id res chain seq x y z
N MET A 1 -30.39 -34.97 -51.15
CA MET A 1 -29.39 -35.39 -50.14
C MET A 1 -28.14 -34.51 -50.29
N LYS A 2 -27.78 -33.71 -49.27
CA LYS A 2 -26.62 -32.81 -49.31
C LYS A 2 -25.40 -33.52 -48.71
N ARG A 3 -24.31 -33.65 -49.48
CA ARG A 3 -23.06 -34.28 -49.00
C ARG A 3 -22.33 -33.32 -48.05
N PRO A 4 -21.76 -33.80 -46.92
CA PRO A 4 -21.02 -32.95 -46.01
C PRO A 4 -19.71 -32.47 -46.66
N ILE A 5 -19.44 -31.17 -46.56
CA ILE A 5 -18.18 -30.56 -46.99
C ILE A 5 -17.08 -31.13 -46.10
N SER A 6 -16.16 -31.90 -46.67
CA SER A 6 -15.01 -32.41 -45.92
C SER A 6 -14.22 -31.21 -45.40
N ARG A 7 -14.00 -31.15 -44.08
CA ARG A 7 -13.10 -30.16 -43.48
C ARG A 7 -11.71 -30.48 -44.03
N ARG A 8 -11.26 -29.72 -45.03
CA ARG A 8 -9.85 -29.73 -45.41
C ARG A 8 -9.06 -29.36 -44.17
N SER A 9 -8.28 -30.32 -43.66
CA SER A 9 -7.27 -30.07 -42.63
C SER A 9 -6.30 -29.05 -43.21
N ILE A 10 -6.32 -27.82 -42.68
CA ILE A 10 -5.33 -26.81 -43.04
C ILE A 10 -4.03 -27.27 -42.39
N PRO A 11 -3.00 -27.64 -43.16
CA PRO A 11 -1.74 -28.05 -42.57
C PRO A 11 -1.17 -26.88 -41.74
N PRO A 12 -0.60 -27.13 -40.55
CA PRO A 12 0.05 -26.09 -39.78
C PRO A 12 1.16 -25.47 -40.64
N LYS A 13 1.19 -24.14 -40.72
CA LYS A 13 2.30 -23.43 -41.36
C LYS A 13 3.54 -23.69 -40.53
N ILE A 14 4.35 -24.66 -40.94
CA ILE A 14 5.69 -24.91 -40.39
C ILE A 14 6.54 -23.70 -40.80
N SER A 15 6.57 -22.70 -39.92
CA SER A 15 7.43 -21.52 -40.07
C SER A 15 8.86 -21.92 -39.74
N THR A 16 9.51 -22.68 -40.62
CA THR A 16 10.95 -22.96 -40.55
C THR A 16 11.81 -21.76 -40.94
N ILE A 17 11.20 -20.66 -41.40
CA ILE A 17 11.88 -19.39 -41.67
C ILE A 17 11.82 -18.54 -40.39
N PRO A 18 12.97 -18.14 -39.79
CA PRO A 18 12.97 -17.18 -38.71
C PRO A 18 12.40 -15.86 -39.22
N ARG A 19 11.43 -15.30 -38.49
CA ARG A 19 10.88 -13.99 -38.80
C ARG A 19 12.02 -12.97 -38.68
N GLN A 20 12.54 -12.51 -39.81
CA GLN A 20 13.62 -11.52 -39.87
C GLN A 20 13.21 -10.32 -39.02
N GLN A 21 14.09 -9.85 -38.13
CA GLN A 21 13.89 -8.57 -37.46
C GLN A 21 13.86 -7.51 -38.55
N SER A 22 12.66 -7.03 -38.86
CA SER A 22 12.45 -6.00 -39.85
C SER A 22 12.70 -4.67 -39.18
N GLU A 23 13.19 -3.68 -39.91
CA GLU A 23 13.29 -2.30 -39.43
C GLU A 23 11.96 -1.84 -38.78
N ALA A 24 10.81 -2.29 -39.30
CA ALA A 24 9.50 -2.01 -38.73
C ALA A 24 9.30 -2.58 -37.31
N SER A 25 9.85 -3.76 -36.98
CA SER A 25 9.81 -4.28 -35.61
C SER A 25 10.70 -3.48 -34.66
N ASP A 26 11.82 -2.94 -35.16
CA ASP A 26 12.73 -2.14 -34.34
C ASP A 26 12.10 -0.79 -34.01
N TYR A 27 11.43 -0.14 -34.97
CA TYR A 27 10.68 1.08 -34.73
C TYR A 27 9.52 0.88 -33.75
N LEU A 28 8.81 -0.25 -33.84
CA LEU A 28 7.76 -0.60 -32.86
C LEU A 28 8.34 -0.73 -31.45
N ASN A 29 9.44 -1.47 -31.31
CA ASN A 29 10.11 -1.67 -30.03
C ASN A 29 10.60 -0.33 -29.46
N LEU A 30 11.20 0.52 -30.29
CA LEU A 30 11.64 1.84 -29.89
C LEU A 30 10.48 2.69 -29.35
N TYR A 31 9.34 2.68 -30.05
CA TYR A 31 8.14 3.40 -29.60
C TYR A 31 7.64 2.86 -28.25
N GLN A 32 7.52 1.53 -28.10
CA GLN A 32 7.09 0.92 -26.84
C GLN A 32 8.01 1.31 -25.67
N LEU A 33 9.33 1.27 -25.88
CA LEU A 33 10.31 1.69 -24.89
C LEU A 33 10.18 3.18 -24.55
N ALA A 34 9.92 4.03 -25.54
CA ALA A 34 9.72 5.47 -25.32
C ALA A 34 8.47 5.76 -24.47
N VAL A 35 7.36 5.07 -24.75
CA VAL A 35 6.12 5.19 -23.95
C VAL A 35 6.36 4.70 -22.53
N GLU A 36 7.01 3.56 -22.36
CA GLU A 36 7.28 3.01 -21.03
C GLU A 36 8.23 3.90 -20.21
N LYS A 37 9.25 4.46 -20.86
CA LYS A 37 10.13 5.46 -20.24
C LYS A 37 9.33 6.66 -19.74
N GLN A 38 8.40 7.17 -20.55
CA GLN A 38 7.55 8.30 -20.15
C GLN A 38 6.66 7.93 -18.96
N ARG A 39 6.01 6.77 -19.01
CA ARG A 39 5.18 6.25 -17.91
C ARG A 39 5.96 6.18 -16.60
N LEU A 40 7.13 5.55 -16.62
CA LEU A 40 8.00 5.41 -15.45
C LEU A 40 8.51 6.75 -14.93
N SER A 41 8.81 7.71 -15.81
CA SER A 41 9.26 9.05 -15.40
C SER A 41 8.16 9.81 -14.64
N GLN A 42 6.90 9.70 -15.10
CA GLN A 42 5.76 10.30 -14.42
C GLN A 42 5.48 9.63 -13.07
N GLU A 43 5.60 8.31 -13.01
CA GLU A 43 5.43 7.55 -11.77
C GLU A 43 6.50 7.94 -10.74
N LEU A 44 7.76 8.06 -11.17
CA LEU A 44 8.86 8.53 -10.31
C LEU A 44 8.58 9.91 -9.72
N GLN A 45 8.17 10.87 -10.57
CA GLN A 45 7.84 12.21 -10.11
C GLN A 45 6.71 12.21 -9.06
N THR A 46 5.70 11.36 -9.25
CA THR A 46 4.58 11.20 -8.31
C THR A 46 5.07 10.65 -6.96
N ILE A 47 5.95 9.64 -6.99
CA ILE A 47 6.54 9.05 -5.78
C ILE A 47 7.40 10.06 -5.04
N GLU A 48 8.22 10.85 -5.73
CA GLU A 48 9.04 11.90 -5.12
C GLU A 48 8.19 12.96 -4.40
N GLN A 49 7.13 13.43 -5.04
CA GLN A 49 6.19 14.39 -4.41
C GLN A 49 5.60 13.81 -3.13
N ARG A 50 5.18 12.54 -3.17
CA ARG A 50 4.63 11.84 -2.00
C ARG A 50 5.69 11.68 -0.91
N SER A 51 6.94 11.36 -1.26
CA SER A 51 8.06 11.25 -0.30
C SER A 51 8.27 12.56 0.44
N GLN A 52 8.35 13.68 -0.29
CA GLN A 52 8.52 15.00 0.29
C GLN A 52 7.37 15.37 1.25
N GLN A 53 6.14 15.00 0.91
CA GLN A 53 4.99 15.23 1.79
C GLN A 53 5.11 14.41 3.09
N ILE A 54 5.52 13.15 3.00
CA ILE A 54 5.74 12.27 4.16
C ILE A 54 6.84 12.84 5.05
N GLU A 55 7.97 13.24 4.49
CA GLU A 55 9.10 13.83 5.23
C GLU A 55 8.68 15.10 5.99
N LYS A 56 7.94 16.00 5.34
CA LYS A 56 7.39 17.19 6.01
C LYS A 56 6.51 16.82 7.18
N ARG A 57 5.63 15.82 7.02
CA ARG A 57 4.75 15.36 8.09
C ARG A 57 5.53 14.73 9.23
N LEU A 58 6.56 13.93 8.94
CA LEU A 58 7.44 13.34 9.94
C LEU A 58 8.18 14.41 10.74
N ALA A 59 8.69 15.47 10.09
CA ALA A 59 9.32 16.58 10.78
C ALA A 59 8.38 17.26 11.79
N VAL A 60 7.12 17.51 11.40
CA VAL A 60 6.10 18.07 12.30
C VAL A 60 5.84 17.14 13.49
N ILE A 61 5.67 15.84 13.25
CA ILE A 61 5.42 14.84 14.31
C ILE A 61 6.61 14.80 15.27
N ASN A 62 7.84 14.79 14.77
CA ASN A 62 9.05 14.78 15.61
C ASN A 62 9.10 16.02 16.51
N HIS A 63 8.83 17.21 15.97
CA HIS A 63 8.75 18.43 16.78
C HIS A 63 7.65 18.36 17.85
N GLN A 64 6.48 17.79 17.52
CA GLN A 64 5.39 17.60 18.49
C GLN A 64 5.80 16.61 19.60
N MET A 65 6.45 15.51 19.24
CA MET A 65 6.97 14.52 20.19
C MET A 65 8.01 15.16 21.12
N ASP A 66 8.94 15.95 20.60
CA ASP A 66 9.97 16.60 21.41
C ASP A 66 9.39 17.64 22.36
N ARG A 67 8.38 18.40 21.91
CA ARG A 67 7.62 19.32 22.78
C ARG A 67 6.90 18.56 23.89
N LEU A 68 6.24 17.45 23.56
CA LEU A 68 5.52 16.65 24.55
C LEU A 68 6.48 16.03 25.57
N LYS A 69 7.60 15.46 25.13
CA LYS A 69 8.64 14.91 26.01
C LYS A 69 9.17 15.94 27.01
N LYS A 70 9.33 17.20 26.59
CA LYS A 70 9.76 18.29 27.50
C LYS A 70 8.69 18.66 28.53
N ASN A 71 7.42 18.53 28.16
CA ASN A 71 6.28 18.92 29.01
C ASN A 71 5.79 17.79 29.91
N THR A 72 6.13 16.53 29.61
CA THR A 72 5.83 15.38 30.46
C THR A 72 6.99 15.16 31.44
N PRO A 73 6.83 15.41 32.75
CA PRO A 73 7.81 14.94 33.71
C PRO A 73 7.91 13.42 33.61
N SER A 74 9.15 12.90 33.60
CA SER A 74 9.42 11.47 33.64
C SER A 74 8.61 10.81 34.76
N PRO A 75 7.88 9.71 34.50
CA PRO A 75 7.13 8.99 35.54
C PRO A 75 8.01 8.28 36.58
N GLY A 76 9.29 8.64 36.70
CA GLY A 76 10.24 8.06 37.67
C GLY A 76 10.48 8.89 38.94
N ALA A 77 9.80 10.01 39.15
CA ALA A 77 10.09 10.92 40.27
C ALA A 77 8.98 11.07 41.34
N THR A 78 7.97 10.20 41.36
CA THR A 78 7.16 10.02 42.58
C THR A 78 7.84 9.00 43.47
N SER A 79 8.75 9.50 44.33
CA SER A 79 9.09 8.84 45.57
C SER A 79 7.80 8.58 46.34
N VAL A 80 7.33 7.35 46.33
CA VAL A 80 6.19 6.91 47.13
C VAL A 80 6.63 6.84 48.59
N SER A 81 6.57 7.97 49.29
CA SER A 81 6.53 7.98 50.74
C SER A 81 5.23 7.30 51.17
N ASN A 82 5.34 6.04 51.62
CA ASN A 82 4.26 5.30 52.27
C ASN A 82 3.70 6.09 53.47
N PRO A 83 2.37 6.28 53.56
CA PRO A 83 1.67 6.24 54.83
C PRO A 83 0.88 4.92 54.91
N SER A 84 1.19 4.15 55.95
CA SER A 84 0.50 2.90 56.28
C SER A 84 -0.94 3.13 56.76
N LEU A 85 -1.75 2.05 56.68
CA LEU A 85 -2.98 1.67 57.44
C LEU A 85 -4.34 1.74 56.68
N PRO A 86 -5.38 0.96 57.08
CA PRO A 86 -5.59 -0.45 56.70
C PRO A 86 -7.05 -0.78 56.25
N GLY A 87 -7.29 -1.91 55.56
CA GLY A 87 -8.60 -2.59 55.60
C GLY A 87 -9.35 -2.82 54.27
N LEU A 88 -9.48 -4.11 53.92
CA LEU A 88 -10.68 -4.83 53.42
C LEU A 88 -11.59 -4.20 52.34
N ASN A 89 -11.53 -4.72 51.10
CA ASN A 89 -12.58 -5.58 50.49
C ASN A 89 -12.45 -5.67 48.94
N PRO A 90 -12.52 -6.87 48.33
CA PRO A 90 -12.78 -7.02 46.90
C PRO A 90 -14.28 -7.24 46.67
N THR A 91 -14.95 -6.37 45.92
CA THR A 91 -16.34 -6.60 45.49
C THR A 91 -16.51 -6.37 43.99
N LYS A 92 -16.94 -7.44 43.32
CA LYS A 92 -17.25 -7.64 41.89
C LYS A 92 -18.31 -6.67 41.36
N GLN A 93 -18.19 -6.18 40.11
CA GLN A 93 -19.25 -5.96 39.07
C GLN A 93 -18.54 -5.84 37.70
N SER A 94 -18.60 -6.77 36.73
CA SER A 94 -19.68 -7.22 35.83
C SER A 94 -20.01 -6.31 34.64
N SER A 95 -20.09 -6.92 33.45
CA SER A 95 -20.59 -6.43 32.13
C SER A 95 -19.64 -5.49 31.37
N GLY A 96 -19.39 -5.58 30.07
CA GLY A 96 -19.89 -6.40 28.96
C GLY A 96 -19.15 -5.95 27.69
N ARG A 97 -18.92 -6.87 26.75
CA ARG A 97 -18.22 -6.66 25.46
C ARG A 97 -18.90 -5.59 24.59
N SER A 98 -18.12 -4.76 23.89
CA SER A 98 -18.31 -4.59 22.43
C SER A 98 -17.01 -4.11 21.77
N THR A 99 -16.58 -4.84 20.75
CA THR A 99 -15.50 -4.50 19.82
C THR A 99 -16.00 -3.42 18.87
N GLY A 100 -15.40 -2.23 18.92
CA GLY A 100 -15.80 -1.09 18.09
C GLY A 100 -15.35 -1.24 16.64
N TYR A 101 -16.18 -1.89 15.81
CA TYR A 101 -16.16 -1.67 14.37
C TYR A 101 -17.28 -0.71 13.99
N GLU A 102 -16.89 0.52 13.67
CA GLU A 102 -17.73 1.55 13.05
C GLU A 102 -17.98 1.14 11.59
N THR A 103 -19.24 0.92 11.22
CA THR A 103 -19.66 0.59 9.85
C THR A 103 -20.22 1.84 9.18
N PHE A 104 -19.69 2.23 8.03
CA PHE A 104 -20.21 3.35 7.22
C PHE A 104 -21.04 2.79 6.06
N MET A 105 -22.26 3.31 5.88
CA MET A 105 -23.12 3.02 4.74
C MET A 105 -22.88 4.06 3.63
N LEU A 106 -22.77 3.60 2.39
CA LEU A 106 -22.67 4.44 1.20
C LEU A 106 -24.07 4.56 0.58
N ASP A 107 -24.60 5.77 0.57
CA ASP A 107 -25.81 6.10 -0.18
C ASP A 107 -25.45 6.18 -1.68
N TYR A 108 -26.18 5.42 -2.50
CA TYR A 108 -26.04 5.35 -3.96
C TYR A 108 -26.95 6.36 -4.67
#